data_AF-A0A950A7G2-F1
#
_entry.id   AF-A0A950A7G2-F1
#
_cell.length_a   1.000
_cell.length_b   1.000
_cell.length_c   1.000
_cell.angle_alpha   90.00
_cell.angle_beta   90.00
_cell.angle_gamma   90.00
#
_symmetry.space_group_name_H-M   'P 1'
#
loop_
_entity.id
_entity.type
_entity.pdbx_description
1 polymer ?
#
loop_
_entity_poly.entity_id
_entity_poly.type
_entity_poly.pdbx_seq_one_letter_code
_entity_poly.pdbx_strand_id
1 'polypeptide(L)'
;PLAADSYEQLLDHSEIEQIRALLGSLNDRERMILRARFGLDGPEQSLRDVGERTGLSAERVRQIEQRALGKLRAAADRGERD
;
A
#
# COMPACT_ATOMS: atom_id res chain seq x y z
N PRO A 1 10.59 -26.55 -20.24
CA PRO A 1 10.80 -27.18 -18.92
C PRO A 1 9.69 -26.73 -17.96
N LEU A 2 8.73 -27.63 -17.67
CA LEU A 2 7.57 -27.35 -16.80
C LEU A 2 7.95 -26.84 -15.39
N ALA A 3 9.18 -27.10 -14.94
CA ALA A 3 9.66 -26.70 -13.62
C ALA A 3 10.00 -25.19 -13.50
N ALA A 4 10.40 -24.53 -14.58
CA ALA A 4 10.68 -23.09 -14.57
C ALA A 4 9.37 -22.29 -14.51
N ASP A 5 8.43 -22.62 -15.40
CA ASP A 5 7.10 -22.00 -15.45
C ASP A 5 6.32 -22.22 -14.13
N SER A 6 6.45 -23.39 -13.49
CA SER A 6 5.82 -23.66 -12.19
C SER A 6 6.44 -22.87 -11.05
N TYR A 7 7.74 -22.58 -11.09
CA TYR A 7 8.44 -21.80 -10.08
C TYR A 7 8.11 -20.30 -10.22
N GLU A 8 8.07 -19.79 -11.45
CA GLU A 8 7.61 -18.43 -11.76
C GLU A 8 6.16 -18.22 -11.30
N GLN A 9 5.26 -19.17 -11.57
CA GLN A 9 3.87 -19.11 -11.11
C GLN A 9 3.74 -19.10 -9.57
N LEU A 10 4.59 -19.83 -8.85
CA LEU A 10 4.61 -19.85 -7.39
C LEU A 10 5.15 -18.54 -6.81
N LEU A 11 6.17 -17.95 -7.43
CA LEU A 11 6.70 -16.63 -7.05
C LEU A 11 5.62 -15.55 -7.24
N ASP A 12 4.99 -15.49 -8.42
CA ASP A 12 3.89 -14.56 -8.71
C ASP A 12 2.75 -14.69 -7.69
N HIS A 13 2.37 -15.92 -7.34
CA HIS A 13 1.32 -16.15 -6.36
C HIS A 13 1.72 -15.64 -4.97
N SER A 14 2.96 -15.89 -4.54
CA SER A 14 3.47 -15.43 -3.24
C SER A 14 3.56 -13.90 -3.15
N GLU A 15 3.99 -13.23 -4.22
CA GLU A 15 4.06 -11.77 -4.30
C GLU A 15 2.65 -11.14 -4.26
N ILE A 16 1.69 -11.75 -4.97
CA ILE A 16 0.29 -11.31 -4.95
C ILE A 16 -0.32 -11.44 -3.56
N GLU A 17 -0.07 -12.55 -2.86
CA GLU A 17 -0.59 -12.75 -1.49
C GLU A 17 0.04 -11.79 -0.48
N GLN A 18 1.34 -11.48 -0.62
CA GLN A 18 1.98 -10.45 0.20
C GLN A 18 1.37 -9.07 -0.06
N ILE A 19 1.18 -8.68 -1.33
CA ILE A 19 0.52 -7.41 -1.68
C ILE A 19 -0.93 -7.37 -1.15
N ARG A 20 -1.67 -8.48 -1.23
CA ARG A 20 -3.03 -8.59 -0.66
C ARG A 20 -3.03 -8.42 0.85
N ALA A 21 -2.10 -9.05 1.56
CA ALA A 21 -1.95 -8.91 3.01
C ALA A 21 -1.59 -7.47 3.41
N LEU A 22 -0.67 -6.84 2.67
CA LEU A 22 -0.30 -5.43 2.83
C LEU A 22 -1.51 -4.51 2.66
N LEU A 23 -2.26 -4.66 1.55
CA LEU A 23 -3.43 -3.84 1.25
C LEU A 23 -4.63 -4.12 2.19
N GLY A 24 -4.76 -5.35 2.68
CA GLY A 24 -5.80 -5.77 3.64
C GLY A 24 -5.63 -5.14 5.04
N SER A 25 -4.41 -4.72 5.39
CA SER A 25 -4.15 -4.01 6.66
C SER A 25 -4.66 -2.56 6.68
N LEU A 26 -4.93 -2.00 5.50
CA LEU A 26 -5.32 -0.61 5.31
C LEU A 26 -6.83 -0.49 5.14
N ASN A 27 -7.42 0.53 5.76
CA ASN A 27 -8.80 0.92 5.42
C ASN A 27 -8.85 1.70 4.10
N ASP A 28 -10.05 1.90 3.56
CA ASP A 28 -10.23 2.54 2.24
C ASP A 28 -9.66 3.96 2.18
N ARG A 29 -9.74 4.69 3.29
CA ARG A 29 -9.22 6.07 3.37
C ARG A 29 -7.69 6.10 3.38
N GLU A 30 -7.05 5.17 4.08
CA GLU A 30 -5.60 4.97 4.09
C GLU A 30 -5.11 4.57 2.70
N ARG A 31 -5.77 3.59 2.06
CA ARG A 31 -5.46 3.17 0.68
C ARG A 31 -5.58 4.34 -0.31
N MET A 32 -6.67 5.10 -0.25
CA MET A 32 -6.89 6.24 -1.14
C MET A 32 -5.83 7.34 -0.96
N ILE A 33 -5.50 7.69 0.30
CA ILE A 33 -4.46 8.69 0.58
C ILE A 33 -3.09 8.23 0.06
N LEU A 34 -2.70 6.97 0.30
CA LEU A 34 -1.44 6.45 -0.20
C LEU A 34 -1.40 6.42 -1.73
N ARG A 35 -2.46 5.93 -2.39
CA ARG A 35 -2.53 5.91 -3.86
C ARG A 35 -2.37 7.29 -4.49
N ALA A 36 -2.96 8.31 -3.87
CA ALA A 36 -2.83 9.69 -4.30
C ALA A 36 -1.44 10.29 -4.05
N ARG A 37 -0.85 10.02 -2.87
CA ARG A 37 0.47 10.57 -2.47
C ARG A 37 1.63 9.95 -3.24
N PHE A 38 1.52 8.67 -3.61
CA PHE A 38 2.56 7.89 -4.29
C PHE A 38 2.27 7.62 -5.77
N GLY A 39 1.22 8.24 -6.33
CA GLY A 39 0.94 8.17 -7.76
C GLY A 39 0.59 6.77 -8.28
N LEU A 40 -0.04 5.94 -7.46
CA LEU A 40 -0.36 4.55 -7.85
C LEU A 40 -1.51 4.47 -8.88
N ASP A 41 -2.39 5.46 -8.88
CA ASP A 41 -3.53 5.58 -9.80
C ASP A 41 -3.43 6.83 -10.70
N GLY A 42 -2.26 7.49 -10.75
CA GLY A 42 -2.07 8.76 -11.47
C GLY A 42 -0.84 9.55 -10.99
N PRO A 43 -0.73 10.86 -11.25
CA PRO A 43 0.37 11.67 -10.75
C PRO A 43 0.39 11.74 -9.21
N GLU A 44 1.60 11.81 -8.64
CA GLU A 44 1.77 12.10 -7.21
C GLU A 44 1.15 13.44 -6.85
N GLN A 45 0.42 13.47 -5.73
CA GLN A 45 -0.25 14.67 -5.23
C GLN A 45 0.35 15.11 -3.91
N SER A 46 0.41 16.42 -3.64
CA SER A 46 0.92 16.92 -2.37
C SER A 46 -0.05 16.63 -1.21
N LEU A 47 0.45 16.67 0.04
CA LEU A 47 -0.42 16.57 1.24
C LEU A 47 -1.54 17.61 1.22
N ARG A 48 -1.27 18.80 0.66
CA ARG A 48 -2.23 19.88 0.54
C ARG A 48 -3.31 19.53 -0.47
N ASP A 49 -2.95 19.09 -1.67
CA ASP A 49 -3.92 18.75 -2.73
C ASP A 49 -4.83 17.60 -2.30
N VAL A 50 -4.25 16.59 -1.64
CA VAL A 50 -5.00 15.47 -1.08
C VAL A 50 -5.92 15.95 0.05
N GLY A 51 -5.46 16.87 0.89
CA GLY A 51 -6.26 17.49 1.94
C GLY A 51 -7.47 18.24 1.39
N GLU A 52 -7.23 19.11 0.40
CA GLU A 52 -8.26 19.89 -0.29
C GLU A 52 -9.33 18.96 -0.93
N ARG A 53 -8.92 17.89 -1.61
CA ARG A 53 -9.84 16.93 -2.23
C ARG A 53 -10.63 16.08 -1.22
N THR A 54 -10.08 15.82 -0.03
CA THR A 54 -10.68 14.92 0.96
C THR A 54 -11.35 15.65 2.14
N GLY A 55 -11.37 16.98 2.12
CA GLY A 55 -11.89 17.81 3.21
C GLY A 55 -11.06 17.69 4.50
N LEU A 56 -9.76 17.39 4.39
CA LEU A 56 -8.84 17.24 5.50
C LEU A 56 -7.77 18.33 5.48
N SER A 57 -7.21 18.65 6.65
CA SER A 57 -5.97 19.44 6.70
C SER A 57 -4.80 18.60 6.17
N ALA A 58 -3.78 19.27 5.61
CA ALA A 58 -2.55 18.61 5.17
C ALA A 58 -1.88 17.79 6.29
N GLU A 59 -1.91 18.30 7.52
CA GLU A 59 -1.38 17.57 8.69
C GLU A 59 -2.21 16.32 9.00
N ARG A 60 -3.54 16.37 8.84
CA ARG A 60 -4.37 15.18 9.03
C ARG A 60 -4.09 14.12 7.97
N VAL A 61 -3.84 14.53 6.72
CA VAL A 61 -3.39 13.63 5.65
C VAL A 61 -2.05 13.00 6.01
N ARG A 62 -1.07 13.80 6.48
CA ARG A 62 0.25 13.32 6.91
C ARG A 62 0.15 12.26 8.01
N GLN A 63 -0.71 12.48 9.01
CA GLN A 63 -0.93 11.52 10.09
C GLN A 63 -1.52 10.20 9.59
N ILE A 64 -2.45 10.26 8.63
CA ILE A 64 -3.04 9.06 8.04
C ILE A 64 -1.99 8.32 7.20
N GLU A 65 -1.21 9.05 6.39
CA GLU A 65 -0.10 8.50 5.61
C GLU A 65 0.89 7.74 6.51
N GLN A 66 1.37 8.36 7.59
CA GLN A 66 2.30 7.75 8.53
C GLN A 66 1.73 6.50 9.21
N ARG A 67 0.44 6.54 9.60
CA ARG A 67 -0.22 5.36 10.17
C ARG A 67 -0.32 4.22 9.16
N ALA A 68 -0.68 4.55 7.92
CA ALA A 68 -0.79 3.57 6.84
C ALA A 68 0.56 2.93 6.52
N LEU A 69 1.63 3.73 6.38
CA LEU A 69 2.99 3.24 6.19
C LEU A 69 3.45 2.36 7.36
N GLY A 70 3.13 2.73 8.60
CA GLY A 70 3.42 1.90 9.78
C GLY A 70 2.73 0.54 9.74
N LYS A 71 1.46 0.48 9.29
CA LYS A 71 0.73 -0.78 9.10
C LYS A 71 1.33 -1.64 8.00
N LEU A 72 1.72 -1.02 6.87
CA LEU A 72 2.37 -1.71 5.77
C LEU A 72 3.70 -2.34 6.22
N ARG A 73 4.53 -1.58 6.94
CA ARG A 73 5.78 -2.10 7.48
C ARG A 73 5.55 -3.28 8.43
N ALA A 74 4.59 -3.16 9.36
CA ALA A 74 4.27 -4.25 10.27
C ALA A 74 3.69 -5.49 9.56
N ALA A 75 3.01 -5.32 8.43
CA ALA A 75 2.51 -6.43 7.63
C ALA A 75 3.62 -7.09 6.79
N ALA A 76 4.57 -6.31 6.25
CA ALA A 76 5.76 -6.83 5.59
C ALA A 76 6.64 -7.64 6.58
N ASP A 77 6.92 -7.07 7.76
CA ASP A 77 7.73 -7.71 8.80
C ASP A 77 7.11 -9.02 9.35
N ARG A 78 5.78 -9.20 9.20
CA ARG A 78 5.10 -10.46 9.55
C ARG A 78 5.27 -11.51 8.46
N GLY A 79 5.21 -11.12 7.19
CA GLY A 79 5.41 -12.04 6.07
C GLY A 79 6.84 -12.57 5.94
N GLU A 80 7.84 -11.92 6.54
CA GLU A 80 9.23 -12.42 6.60
C GLU A 80 9.48 -13.44 7.73
N ARG A 81 8.54 -13.60 8.67
CA ARG A 81 8.71 -14.44 9.88
C ARG A 81 7.98 -15.77 9.82
N ASP A 82 7.08 -15.93 8.85
CA ASP A 82 6.34 -17.16 8.55
C ASP A 82 7.01 -17.93 7.41
#